data_AF-R6DVS5-F1
#
_entry.id   AF-R6DVS5-F1
#
_cell.length_a   1.000
_cell.length_b   1.000
_cell.length_c   1.000
_cell.angle_alpha   90.00
_cell.angle_beta   90.00
_cell.angle_gamma   90.00
#
_symmetry.space_group_name_H-M   'P 1'
#
loop_
_entity.id
_entity.type
_entity.pdbx_description
1 polymer ?
#
loop_
_entity_poly.entity_id
_entity_poly.type
_entity_poly.pdbx_seq_one_letter_code
_entity_poly.pdbx_strand_id
1 'polypeptide(L)'
;MEKKKLTYDQFKEKVKTEIKSYLPEKFEEYTVSEKLVNKVNVELETLMLVPNRENNGDTDEPCCMANTYFKPYYEKYASGASFEMLIKEIAAIIKATDVISEKMKKSTEEEQIIFGECIVFQLINKERNKRLIENVPHYDVLDLTLICREVVINGNDLYSTIIDYEILRKINMTEEELYKFALEMTKKTLKPELVAVAPPMYALSNKRLTWGAASIVYEKLLEDLANKLDCDLYLLPSSLDEIIVLPTNLPETKINDETVKELLKAGNKESITEEEWLSDNVYIYRKDEHLIDILQ
;
A
#
# COMPACT_ATOMS: atom_id res chain seq x y z
N MET A 1 2.58 6.56 -42.08
CA MET A 1 2.82 7.61 -41.07
C MET A 1 2.55 7.02 -39.71
N GLU A 2 3.57 6.76 -38.91
CA GLU A 2 3.38 6.45 -37.49
C GLU A 2 2.70 7.66 -36.83
N LYS A 3 1.51 7.47 -36.27
CA LYS A 3 0.89 8.49 -35.42
C LYS A 3 1.84 8.74 -34.25
N LYS A 4 2.36 9.95 -34.13
CA LYS A 4 3.18 10.37 -32.98
C LYS A 4 2.38 10.08 -31.70
N LYS A 5 2.90 9.23 -30.83
CA LYS A 5 2.27 8.91 -29.54
C LYS A 5 2.20 10.18 -28.69
N LEU A 6 1.11 10.34 -27.96
CA LEU A 6 0.96 11.41 -26.97
C LEU A 6 2.02 11.22 -25.88
N THR A 7 2.60 12.33 -25.41
CA THR A 7 3.35 12.35 -24.16
C THR A 7 2.41 12.13 -22.97
N TYR A 8 2.95 11.89 -21.78
CA TYR A 8 2.14 11.67 -20.57
C TYR A 8 1.22 12.85 -20.27
N ASP A 9 1.74 14.08 -20.27
CA ASP A 9 0.92 15.28 -20.05
C ASP A 9 -0.15 15.46 -21.13
N GLN A 10 0.20 15.23 -22.39
CA GLN A 10 -0.76 15.29 -23.49
C GLN A 10 -1.85 14.22 -23.37
N PHE A 11 -1.52 13.02 -22.86
CA PHE A 11 -2.49 11.97 -22.59
C PHE A 11 -3.44 12.38 -21.47
N LYS A 12 -2.92 12.91 -20.34
CA LYS A 12 -3.75 13.40 -19.23
C LYS A 12 -4.71 14.51 -19.68
N GLU A 13 -4.20 15.52 -20.37
CA GLU A 13 -5.04 16.62 -20.88
C GLU A 13 -6.13 16.12 -21.84
N LYS A 14 -5.77 15.17 -22.71
CA LYS A 14 -6.73 14.57 -23.62
C LYS A 14 -7.82 13.79 -22.87
N VAL A 15 -7.47 12.99 -21.86
CA VAL A 15 -8.45 12.30 -21.01
C VAL A 15 -9.35 13.32 -20.31
N LYS A 16 -8.78 14.36 -19.68
CA LYS A 16 -9.57 15.39 -18.96
C LYS A 16 -10.57 16.11 -19.87
N THR A 17 -10.16 16.39 -21.12
CA THR A 17 -10.99 17.11 -22.09
C THR A 17 -12.09 16.22 -22.67
N GLU A 18 -11.80 14.94 -22.94
CA GLU A 18 -12.73 14.06 -23.65
C GLU A 18 -13.61 13.22 -22.70
N ILE A 19 -13.24 13.01 -21.43
CA ILE A 19 -13.93 12.02 -20.57
C ILE A 19 -15.43 12.27 -20.44
N LYS A 20 -15.87 13.54 -20.38
CA LYS A 20 -17.29 13.88 -20.25
C LYS A 20 -18.15 13.35 -21.40
N SER A 21 -17.64 13.29 -22.63
CA SER A 21 -18.42 12.76 -23.76
C SER A 21 -18.66 11.25 -23.67
N TYR A 22 -18.00 10.56 -22.74
CA TYR A 22 -18.18 9.14 -22.48
C TYR A 22 -19.02 8.86 -21.22
N LEU A 23 -19.45 9.91 -20.51
CA LEU A 23 -20.22 9.83 -19.27
C LEU A 23 -21.70 10.23 -19.50
N PRO A 24 -22.62 9.81 -18.60
CA PRO A 24 -24.01 10.27 -18.66
C PRO A 24 -24.15 11.79 -18.46
N GLU A 25 -25.24 12.37 -18.96
CA GLU A 25 -25.53 13.83 -18.94
C GLU A 25 -25.38 14.47 -17.55
N LYS A 26 -25.72 13.76 -16.47
CA LYS A 26 -25.55 14.28 -15.10
C LYS A 26 -24.12 14.71 -14.73
N PHE A 27 -23.10 14.21 -15.44
CA PHE A 27 -21.71 14.57 -15.21
C PHE A 27 -21.31 15.88 -15.92
N GLU A 28 -22.20 16.51 -16.68
CA GLU A 28 -21.95 17.83 -17.27
C GLU A 28 -21.74 18.89 -16.18
N GLU A 29 -22.52 18.80 -15.09
CA GLU A 29 -22.44 19.64 -13.90
C GLU A 29 -21.23 19.32 -12.99
N TYR A 30 -20.32 18.45 -13.41
CA TYR A 30 -19.11 18.12 -12.64
C TYR A 30 -17.90 18.82 -13.25
N THR A 31 -17.04 19.39 -12.42
CA THR A 31 -15.70 19.82 -12.81
C THR A 31 -14.77 18.61 -12.87
N VAL A 32 -14.05 18.48 -13.98
CA VAL A 32 -12.93 17.53 -14.10
C VAL A 32 -11.71 18.19 -13.49
N SER A 33 -11.14 17.57 -12.45
CA SER A 33 -9.94 18.06 -11.78
C SER A 33 -8.85 16.99 -11.75
N GLU A 34 -7.62 17.46 -11.56
CA GLU A 34 -6.45 16.63 -11.33
C GLU A 34 -5.94 16.88 -9.93
N LYS A 35 -5.67 15.81 -9.18
CA LYS A 35 -5.07 15.91 -7.85
C LYS A 35 -3.96 14.88 -7.72
N LEU A 36 -2.87 15.31 -7.09
CA LEU A 36 -1.78 14.43 -6.69
C LEU A 36 -2.20 13.69 -5.42
N VAL A 37 -2.10 12.36 -5.44
CA VAL A 37 -2.41 11.48 -4.31
C VAL A 37 -1.16 10.72 -3.93
N ASN A 38 -0.84 10.73 -2.64
CA ASN A 38 0.27 9.94 -2.10
C ASN A 38 -0.21 8.51 -1.89
N LYS A 39 0.32 7.57 -2.66
CA LYS A 39 0.34 6.16 -2.28
C LYS A 39 1.65 5.85 -1.58
N VAL A 40 1.73 4.65 -1.00
CA VAL A 40 3.00 4.14 -0.49
C VAL A 40 4.01 4.13 -1.61
N ASN A 41 5.16 4.76 -1.34
CA ASN A 41 6.33 4.92 -2.20
C ASN A 41 6.14 5.70 -3.51
N VAL A 42 4.91 6.00 -3.94
CA VAL A 42 4.65 6.71 -5.21
C VAL A 42 3.60 7.80 -5.07
N GLU A 43 3.87 8.94 -5.71
CA GLU A 43 2.89 9.99 -5.94
C GLU A 43 2.22 9.74 -7.29
N LEU A 44 0.88 9.70 -7.30
CA LEU A 44 0.11 9.45 -8.51
C LEU A 44 -0.84 10.59 -8.78
N GLU A 45 -0.85 11.05 -10.03
CA GLU A 45 -1.85 12.00 -10.49
C GLU A 45 -3.14 11.24 -10.79
N THR A 46 -4.23 11.80 -10.29
CA THR A 46 -5.57 11.22 -10.38
C THR A 46 -6.49 12.11 -11.18
N LEU A 47 -7.34 11.49 -11.99
CA LEU A 47 -8.55 12.09 -12.52
C LEU A 47 -9.61 12.09 -11.41
N MET A 48 -10.20 13.25 -11.13
CA MET A 48 -11.32 13.43 -10.23
C MET A 48 -12.47 14.14 -10.93
N LEU A 49 -13.70 13.75 -10.59
CA LEU A 49 -14.93 14.42 -11.00
C LEU A 49 -15.59 14.98 -9.75
N VAL A 50 -15.67 16.31 -9.67
CA VAL A 50 -16.20 17.04 -8.52
C VAL A 50 -17.48 17.76 -8.96
N PRO A 51 -18.64 17.51 -8.35
CA PRO A 51 -19.87 18.23 -8.70
C PRO A 51 -19.71 19.72 -8.43
N ASN A 52 -20.23 20.55 -9.34
CA ASN A 52 -20.30 21.99 -9.18
C ASN A 52 -21.34 22.33 -8.12
N ARG A 53 -20.99 22.26 -6.83
CA ARG A 53 -21.87 22.71 -5.75
C ARG A 53 -21.81 24.24 -5.68
N GLU A 54 -22.97 24.91 -5.76
CA GLU A 54 -23.08 26.27 -5.23
C GLU A 54 -22.78 26.23 -3.73
N ASN A 55 -22.02 27.21 -3.22
CA ASN A 55 -21.55 27.35 -1.83
C ASN A 55 -22.70 27.38 -0.79
N ASN A 56 -23.36 26.25 -0.54
CA ASN A 56 -24.34 26.10 0.52
C ASN A 56 -23.73 25.28 1.66
N GLY A 57 -22.72 25.84 2.32
CA GLY A 57 -22.38 25.61 3.73
C GLY A 57 -21.98 24.21 4.23
N ASP A 58 -22.23 23.13 3.49
CA ASP A 58 -21.86 21.76 3.87
C ASP A 58 -20.55 21.38 3.18
N THR A 59 -19.44 21.70 3.83
CA THR A 59 -18.07 21.55 3.31
C THR A 59 -17.49 20.14 3.49
N ASP A 60 -18.21 19.20 4.10
CA ASP A 60 -17.59 17.97 4.64
C ASP A 60 -17.99 16.66 3.95
N GLU A 61 -18.73 16.71 2.84
CA GLU A 61 -18.94 15.50 2.02
C GLU A 61 -17.85 15.37 0.94
N PRO A 62 -16.95 14.37 1.02
CA PRO A 62 -16.00 14.09 -0.04
C PRO A 62 -16.76 13.56 -1.26
N CYS A 63 -17.08 14.46 -2.18
CA CYS A 63 -17.77 14.14 -3.42
C CYS A 63 -16.77 13.60 -4.46
N CYS A 64 -16.05 12.51 -4.12
CA CYS A 64 -15.11 11.84 -5.02
C CYS A 64 -15.80 10.62 -5.63
N MET A 65 -16.28 10.73 -6.87
CA MET A 65 -17.01 9.64 -7.53
C MET A 65 -16.12 8.55 -8.14
N ALA A 66 -14.79 8.76 -8.24
CA ALA A 66 -13.76 7.74 -8.48
C ALA A 66 -12.40 8.43 -8.54
N ASN A 67 -11.37 7.89 -7.87
CA ASN A 67 -9.99 8.30 -8.10
C ASN A 67 -9.40 7.37 -9.16
N THR A 68 -9.27 7.82 -10.40
CA THR A 68 -8.62 7.04 -11.46
C THR A 68 -7.20 7.55 -11.69
N TYR A 69 -6.19 6.72 -11.43
CA TYR A 69 -4.79 7.08 -11.62
C TYR A 69 -4.42 7.14 -13.10
N PHE A 70 -3.77 8.19 -13.57
CA PHE A 70 -3.40 8.31 -14.99
C PHE A 70 -2.28 7.35 -15.41
N LYS A 71 -1.27 7.14 -14.54
CA LYS A 71 -0.05 6.37 -14.84
C LYS A 71 -0.34 4.97 -15.43
N PRO A 72 -1.16 4.09 -14.83
CA PRO A 72 -1.42 2.75 -15.40
C PRO A 72 -2.07 2.78 -16.80
N TYR A 73 -2.94 3.76 -17.09
CA TYR A 73 -3.56 3.89 -18.41
C TYR A 73 -2.58 4.43 -19.44
N TYR A 74 -1.70 5.35 -19.02
CA TYR A 74 -0.63 5.83 -19.90
C TYR A 74 0.36 4.73 -20.25
N GLU A 75 0.74 3.86 -19.31
CA GLU A 75 1.62 2.72 -19.57
C GLU A 75 0.99 1.75 -20.57
N LYS A 76 -0.31 1.46 -20.45
CA LYS A 76 -1.07 0.69 -21.46
C LYS A 76 -1.06 1.39 -22.82
N TYR A 77 -1.30 2.70 -22.86
CA TYR A 77 -1.27 3.50 -24.10
C TYR A 77 0.12 3.49 -24.76
N ALA A 78 1.17 3.70 -23.97
CA ALA A 78 2.56 3.67 -24.39
C ALA A 78 2.94 2.28 -24.95
N SER A 79 2.34 1.22 -24.41
CA SER A 79 2.49 -0.17 -24.88
C SER A 79 1.65 -0.51 -26.12
N GLY A 80 0.84 0.44 -26.63
CA GLY A 80 0.10 0.30 -27.90
C GLY A 80 -1.41 0.17 -27.77
N ALA A 81 -1.97 0.27 -26.55
CA ALA A 81 -3.43 0.27 -26.38
C ALA A 81 -4.06 1.52 -27.03
N SER A 82 -5.27 1.35 -27.55
CA SER A 82 -6.05 2.43 -28.15
C SER A 82 -6.50 3.43 -27.08
N PHE A 83 -6.30 4.72 -27.33
CA PHE A 83 -6.83 5.79 -26.47
C PHE A 83 -8.35 5.66 -26.27
N GLU A 84 -9.10 5.34 -27.35
CA GLU A 84 -10.55 5.19 -27.29
C GLU A 84 -11.00 4.02 -26.40
N MET A 85 -10.22 2.94 -26.37
CA MET A 85 -10.48 1.82 -25.47
C MET A 85 -10.24 2.23 -24.02
N LEU A 86 -9.11 2.87 -23.74
CA LEU A 86 -8.74 3.29 -22.39
C LEU A 86 -9.71 4.31 -21.80
N ILE A 87 -10.16 5.31 -22.57
CA ILE A 87 -11.12 6.30 -22.08
C ILE A 87 -12.50 5.68 -21.79
N LYS A 88 -12.90 4.65 -22.56
CA LYS A 88 -14.10 3.86 -22.27
C LYS A 88 -13.95 3.04 -20.99
N GLU A 89 -12.79 2.45 -20.72
CA GLU A 89 -12.50 1.76 -19.46
C GLU A 89 -12.60 2.72 -18.26
N ILE A 90 -11.98 3.90 -18.36
CA ILE A 90 -12.04 4.95 -17.32
C ILE A 90 -13.51 5.36 -17.08
N ALA A 91 -14.25 5.65 -18.15
CA ALA A 91 -15.66 6.02 -18.05
C ALA A 91 -16.54 4.92 -17.45
N ALA A 92 -16.24 3.64 -17.73
CA ALA A 92 -16.96 2.51 -17.16
C ALA A 92 -16.75 2.41 -15.64
N ILE A 93 -15.54 2.65 -15.14
CA ILE A 93 -15.23 2.68 -13.71
C ILE A 93 -16.01 3.81 -13.03
N ILE A 94 -15.96 5.02 -13.58
CA ILE A 94 -16.69 6.18 -13.05
C ILE A 94 -18.19 5.88 -12.94
N LYS A 95 -18.80 5.30 -13.98
CA LYS A 95 -20.21 4.90 -13.97
C LYS A 95 -20.50 3.83 -12.91
N ALA A 96 -19.61 2.85 -12.75
CA ALA A 96 -19.79 1.79 -11.77
C ALA A 96 -19.73 2.33 -10.34
N THR A 97 -18.74 3.17 -10.04
CA THR A 97 -18.60 3.78 -8.71
C THR A 97 -19.76 4.71 -8.38
N ASP A 98 -20.25 5.47 -9.35
CA ASP A 98 -21.44 6.31 -9.21
C ASP A 98 -22.70 5.49 -8.86
N VAL A 99 -22.97 4.38 -9.56
CA VAL A 99 -24.07 3.46 -9.23
C VAL A 99 -23.94 2.89 -7.81
N ILE A 100 -22.71 2.52 -7.41
CA ILE A 100 -22.43 2.03 -6.05
C ILE A 100 -22.72 3.13 -5.03
N SER A 101 -22.27 4.35 -5.28
CA SER A 101 -22.49 5.49 -4.39
C SER A 101 -23.97 5.84 -4.23
N GLU A 102 -24.77 5.78 -5.30
CA GLU A 102 -26.22 6.00 -5.24
C GLU A 102 -26.94 4.91 -4.46
N LYS A 103 -26.50 3.65 -4.59
CA LYS A 103 -27.02 2.54 -3.79
C LYS A 103 -26.69 2.73 -2.31
N MET A 104 -25.44 3.09 -2.00
CA MET A 104 -24.99 3.36 -0.63
C MET A 104 -25.75 4.54 0.01
N LYS A 105 -26.09 5.58 -0.75
CA LYS A 105 -26.93 6.70 -0.29
C LYS A 105 -28.39 6.32 -0.03
N LYS A 106 -28.90 5.27 -0.65
CA LYS A 106 -30.29 4.80 -0.47
C LYS A 106 -30.43 3.73 0.61
N SER A 107 -29.34 3.09 1.03
CA SER A 107 -29.32 2.06 2.09
C SER A 107 -29.16 2.63 3.51
N THR A 108 -29.21 3.96 3.68
CA THR A 108 -28.95 4.68 4.94
C THR A 108 -29.97 4.49 6.06
N GLU A 109 -30.94 3.58 5.94
CA GLU A 109 -31.78 3.22 7.10
C GLU A 109 -31.41 1.88 7.76
N GLU A 110 -30.71 0.92 7.13
CA GLU A 110 -30.48 -0.40 7.78
C GLU A 110 -29.13 -1.10 7.56
N GLU A 111 -28.23 -0.62 6.68
CA GLU A 111 -26.89 -1.23 6.52
C GLU A 111 -25.80 -0.19 6.77
N GLN A 112 -25.50 0.08 8.05
CA GLN A 112 -24.28 0.80 8.43
C GLN A 112 -23.08 -0.03 7.94
N ILE A 113 -22.30 0.52 6.99
CA ILE A 113 -20.95 0.05 6.75
C ILE A 113 -20.19 0.28 8.06
N ILE A 114 -19.85 -0.80 8.75
CA ILE A 114 -19.12 -0.72 10.02
C ILE A 114 -17.66 -0.43 9.67
N PHE A 115 -17.29 0.85 9.73
CA PHE A 115 -15.90 1.25 9.61
C PHE A 115 -15.11 0.77 10.83
N GLY A 116 -13.86 0.34 10.62
CA GLY A 116 -12.94 -0.06 11.68
C GLY A 116 -13.06 -1.51 12.15
N GLU A 117 -13.82 -2.38 11.48
CA GLU A 117 -13.92 -3.80 11.88
C GLU A 117 -12.60 -4.56 11.72
N CYS A 118 -11.82 -4.22 10.71
CA CYS A 118 -10.55 -4.88 10.41
C CYS A 118 -9.51 -3.85 10.01
N ILE A 119 -8.64 -3.52 10.95
CA ILE A 119 -7.52 -2.63 10.74
C ILE A 119 -6.24 -3.46 10.88
N VAL A 120 -5.35 -3.38 9.91
CA VAL A 120 -4.08 -4.12 9.90
C VAL A 120 -2.90 -3.18 9.67
N PHE A 121 -1.70 -3.65 9.99
CA PHE A 121 -0.47 -2.93 9.72
C PHE A 121 -0.01 -3.13 8.27
N GLN A 122 0.60 -2.08 7.75
CA GLN A 122 1.52 -2.12 6.63
C GLN A 122 2.83 -1.46 7.06
N LEU A 123 3.96 -2.11 6.80
CA LEU A 123 5.29 -1.52 6.97
C LEU A 123 5.67 -0.73 5.72
N ILE A 124 6.23 0.46 5.88
CA ILE A 124 6.65 1.34 4.77
C ILE A 124 8.00 2.01 5.07
N ASN A 125 8.69 2.49 4.04
CA ASN A 125 9.90 3.29 4.24
C ASN A 125 9.58 4.66 4.84
N LYS A 126 10.17 5.01 5.98
CA LYS A 126 9.88 6.27 6.67
C LYS A 126 10.33 7.50 5.88
N GLU A 127 11.56 7.49 5.36
CA GLU A 127 12.17 8.61 4.64
C GLU A 127 11.45 8.90 3.32
N ARG A 128 11.16 7.87 2.51
CA ARG A 128 10.49 8.03 1.22
C ARG A 128 9.02 8.44 1.37
N ASN A 129 8.39 8.11 2.48
CA ASN A 129 6.96 8.38 2.70
C ASN A 129 6.71 9.60 3.62
N LYS A 130 7.68 10.50 3.82
CA LYS A 130 7.56 11.70 4.68
C LYS A 130 6.25 12.47 4.52
N ARG A 131 5.84 12.76 3.27
CA ARG A 131 4.59 13.47 2.97
C ARG A 131 3.33 12.69 3.34
N LEU A 132 3.37 11.36 3.22
CA LEU A 132 2.27 10.49 3.60
C LEU A 132 2.13 10.43 5.13
N ILE A 133 3.24 10.21 5.84
CA ILE A 133 3.26 10.02 7.30
C ILE A 133 2.91 11.29 8.09
N GLU A 134 3.02 12.48 7.48
CA GLU A 134 2.52 13.74 8.06
C GLU A 134 1.01 13.72 8.35
N ASN A 135 0.24 12.88 7.64
CA ASN A 135 -1.22 12.89 7.67
C ASN A 135 -1.84 11.59 8.22
N VAL A 136 -1.02 10.64 8.66
CA VAL A 136 -1.48 9.33 9.14
C VAL A 136 -0.80 8.95 10.47
N PRO A 137 -1.51 8.24 11.37
CA PRO A 137 -0.87 7.62 12.53
C PRO A 137 0.21 6.64 12.10
N HIS A 138 1.38 6.73 12.72
CA HIS A 138 2.53 5.91 12.34
C HIS A 138 3.42 5.55 13.53
N TYR A 139 4.07 4.39 13.45
CA TYR A 139 4.85 3.81 14.56
C TYR A 139 6.20 3.31 14.05
N ASP A 140 7.27 3.91 14.56
CA ASP A 140 8.63 3.66 14.07
C ASP A 140 9.10 2.22 14.30
N VAL A 141 9.75 1.67 13.27
CA VAL A 141 10.48 0.40 13.31
C VAL A 141 11.81 0.64 12.60
N LEU A 142 12.85 1.02 13.36
CA LEU A 142 14.15 1.43 12.83
C LEU A 142 14.02 2.55 11.78
N ASP A 143 14.50 2.36 10.56
CA ASP A 143 14.36 3.29 9.42
C ASP A 143 13.04 3.12 8.64
N LEU A 144 12.18 2.21 9.07
CA LEU A 144 10.83 1.99 8.56
C LEU A 144 9.79 2.51 9.56
N THR A 145 8.52 2.48 9.15
CA THR A 145 7.41 2.79 10.04
C THR A 145 6.19 1.98 9.66
N LEU A 146 5.39 1.60 10.66
CA LEU A 146 4.08 1.01 10.46
C LEU A 146 3.06 2.12 10.22
N ILE A 147 2.14 1.87 9.29
CA ILE A 147 0.90 2.61 9.13
C ILE A 147 -0.28 1.63 9.25
N CYS A 148 -1.48 2.15 9.49
CA CYS A 148 -2.68 1.34 9.58
C CYS A 148 -3.50 1.40 8.29
N ARG A 149 -4.07 0.25 7.90
CA ARG A 149 -5.04 0.13 6.83
C ARG A 149 -6.33 -0.50 7.32
N GLU A 150 -7.45 0.09 6.98
CA GLU A 150 -8.72 -0.62 7.03
C GLU A 150 -8.81 -1.57 5.84
N VAL A 151 -9.28 -2.78 6.08
CA VAL A 151 -9.34 -3.84 5.09
C VAL A 151 -10.71 -4.50 5.08
N VAL A 152 -11.28 -4.62 3.88
CA VAL A 152 -12.47 -5.44 3.62
C VAL A 152 -12.06 -6.59 2.70
N ILE A 153 -12.29 -7.81 3.18
CA ILE A 153 -11.98 -9.04 2.45
C ILE A 153 -13.27 -9.61 1.89
N ASN A 154 -13.36 -9.75 0.56
CA ASN A 154 -14.50 -10.39 -0.09
C ASN A 154 -14.00 -11.54 -0.98
N GLY A 155 -14.03 -12.76 -0.46
CA GLY A 155 -13.46 -13.92 -1.11
C GLY A 155 -11.94 -13.78 -1.30
N ASN A 156 -11.50 -13.71 -2.55
CA ASN A 156 -10.09 -13.48 -2.91
C ASN A 156 -9.72 -11.99 -3.01
N ASP A 157 -10.71 -11.10 -3.14
CA ASP A 157 -10.45 -9.67 -3.28
C ASP A 157 -10.20 -9.03 -1.92
N LEU A 158 -9.22 -8.13 -1.88
CA LEU A 158 -8.87 -7.33 -0.72
C LEU A 158 -8.99 -5.85 -1.10
N TYR A 159 -9.96 -5.18 -0.49
CA TYR A 159 -10.13 -3.73 -0.59
C TYR A 159 -9.50 -3.10 0.65
N SER A 160 -8.79 -1.99 0.48
CA SER A 160 -8.22 -1.28 1.61
C SER A 160 -8.15 0.22 1.41
N THR A 161 -8.11 0.92 2.53
CA THR A 161 -7.77 2.34 2.60
C THR A 161 -6.75 2.55 3.71
N ILE A 162 -5.86 3.54 3.54
CA ILE A 162 -4.96 3.98 4.61
C ILE A 162 -5.82 4.73 5.64
N ILE A 163 -5.58 4.46 6.94
CA ILE A 163 -6.18 5.21 8.03
C ILE A 163 -5.44 6.54 8.15
N ASP A 164 -6.07 7.64 7.74
CA ASP A 164 -5.61 8.99 8.04
C ASP A 164 -6.25 9.53 9.33
N TYR A 165 -5.85 10.75 9.72
CA TYR A 165 -6.44 11.38 10.91
C TYR A 165 -7.93 11.72 10.77
N GLU A 166 -8.48 11.83 9.56
CA GLU A 166 -9.92 12.01 9.35
C GLU A 166 -10.69 10.72 9.66
N ILE A 167 -10.21 9.58 9.14
CA ILE A 167 -10.79 8.26 9.41
C ILE A 167 -10.61 7.92 10.90
N LEU A 168 -9.44 8.20 11.49
CA LEU A 168 -9.20 7.95 12.92
C LEU A 168 -10.23 8.67 13.81
N ARG A 169 -10.55 9.94 13.50
CA ARG A 169 -11.60 10.70 14.21
C ARG A 169 -12.98 10.06 14.04
N LYS A 170 -13.31 9.55 12.85
CA LYS A 170 -14.60 8.91 12.56
C LYS A 170 -14.78 7.58 13.32
N ILE A 171 -13.73 6.77 13.41
CA ILE A 171 -13.75 5.51 14.19
C ILE A 171 -13.59 5.73 15.69
N ASN A 172 -13.35 6.98 16.13
CA ASN A 172 -13.27 7.39 17.53
C ASN A 172 -12.24 6.58 18.34
N MET A 173 -11.04 6.38 17.79
CA MET A 173 -9.91 5.76 18.48
C MET A 173 -8.78 6.77 18.69
N THR A 174 -8.03 6.61 19.77
CA THR A 174 -6.70 7.22 19.94
C THR A 174 -5.64 6.45 19.13
N GLU A 175 -4.47 7.04 18.93
CA GLU A 175 -3.35 6.33 18.27
C GLU A 175 -2.90 5.10 19.08
N GLU A 176 -2.89 5.17 20.41
CA GLU A 176 -2.54 4.01 21.25
C GLU A 176 -3.56 2.86 21.11
N GLU A 177 -4.85 3.17 21.06
CA GLU A 177 -5.91 2.18 20.82
C GLU A 177 -5.82 1.61 19.40
N LEU A 178 -5.58 2.47 18.41
CA LEU A 178 -5.38 2.06 17.02
C LEU A 178 -4.21 1.08 16.89
N TYR A 179 -3.06 1.37 17.53
CA TYR A 179 -1.90 0.47 17.54
C TYR A 179 -2.25 -0.91 18.11
N LYS A 180 -2.82 -0.95 19.32
CA LYS A 180 -3.19 -2.21 19.99
C LYS A 180 -4.20 -3.00 19.18
N PHE A 181 -5.20 -2.31 18.62
CA PHE A 181 -6.23 -2.93 17.79
C PHE A 181 -5.63 -3.52 16.51
N ALA A 182 -4.80 -2.74 15.79
CA ALA A 182 -4.14 -3.18 14.57
C ALA A 182 -3.14 -4.33 14.82
N LEU A 183 -2.45 -4.37 15.96
CA LEU A 183 -1.57 -5.47 16.35
C LEU A 183 -2.33 -6.79 16.49
N GLU A 184 -3.43 -6.80 17.24
CA GLU A 184 -4.24 -8.01 17.40
C GLU A 184 -4.95 -8.42 16.09
N MET A 185 -5.48 -7.45 15.35
CA MET A 185 -6.17 -7.71 14.09
C MET A 185 -5.24 -8.18 12.98
N THR A 186 -4.04 -7.62 12.85
CA THR A 186 -3.03 -8.10 11.90
C THR A 186 -2.67 -9.56 12.22
N LYS A 187 -2.39 -9.89 13.48
CA LYS A 187 -2.11 -11.27 13.90
C LYS A 187 -3.24 -12.25 13.58
N LYS A 188 -4.49 -11.82 13.76
CA LYS A 188 -5.68 -12.65 13.53
C LYS A 188 -6.01 -12.81 12.05
N THR A 189 -5.98 -11.72 11.29
CA THR A 189 -6.44 -11.62 9.89
C THR A 189 -5.33 -11.98 8.92
N LEU A 190 -4.15 -11.38 9.09
CA LEU A 190 -2.94 -11.59 8.29
C LEU A 190 -1.97 -12.47 9.07
N LYS A 191 -2.43 -13.68 9.43
CA LYS A 191 -1.72 -14.66 10.25
C LYS A 191 -0.22 -14.71 9.92
N PRO A 192 0.64 -14.13 10.79
CA PRO A 192 2.07 -14.08 10.58
C PRO A 192 2.65 -15.50 10.52
N GLU A 193 3.54 -15.74 9.56
CA GLU A 193 4.21 -17.01 9.40
C GLU A 193 5.67 -16.79 9.02
N LEU A 194 6.51 -17.68 9.52
CA LEU A 194 7.89 -17.80 9.10
C LEU A 194 8.06 -19.16 8.43
N VAL A 195 8.33 -19.14 7.12
CA VAL A 195 8.38 -20.35 6.30
C VAL A 195 9.73 -20.50 5.62
N ALA A 196 10.25 -21.73 5.54
CA ALA A 196 11.44 -22.01 4.74
C ALA A 196 11.10 -21.91 3.26
N VAL A 197 11.77 -21.01 2.53
CA VAL A 197 11.54 -20.81 1.09
C VAL A 197 12.54 -21.60 0.25
N ALA A 198 13.80 -21.66 0.70
CA ALA A 198 14.83 -22.54 0.16
C ALA A 198 15.95 -22.64 1.20
N PRO A 199 16.30 -23.81 1.76
CA PRO A 199 17.32 -23.87 2.80
C PRO A 199 18.65 -23.23 2.34
N PRO A 200 19.27 -22.33 3.12
CA PRO A 200 18.96 -21.90 4.50
C PRO A 200 18.18 -20.57 4.61
N MET A 201 17.35 -20.23 3.63
CA MET A 201 16.56 -19.02 3.52
C MET A 201 15.11 -19.22 3.96
N TYR A 202 14.61 -18.26 4.72
CA TYR A 202 13.25 -18.21 5.24
C TYR A 202 12.59 -16.89 4.82
N ALA A 203 11.26 -16.87 4.80
CA ALA A 203 10.47 -15.66 4.60
C ALA A 203 9.58 -15.44 5.81
N LEU A 204 9.69 -14.27 6.43
CA LEU A 204 8.74 -13.75 7.40
C LEU A 204 7.66 -12.97 6.65
N SER A 205 6.45 -13.52 6.62
CA SER A 205 5.31 -12.96 5.88
C SER A 205 4.00 -13.36 6.57
N ASN A 206 2.90 -13.48 5.82
CA ASN A 206 1.63 -13.99 6.29
C ASN A 206 0.94 -14.88 5.25
N LYS A 207 -0.12 -15.60 5.66
CA LYS A 207 -0.87 -16.52 4.78
C LYS A 207 -1.46 -15.93 3.51
N ARG A 208 -1.67 -14.60 3.47
CA ARG A 208 -2.19 -13.91 2.29
C ARG A 208 -1.10 -13.39 1.36
N LEU A 209 0.16 -13.38 1.81
CA LEU A 209 1.29 -12.80 1.08
C LEU A 209 1.00 -11.34 0.70
N THR A 210 0.47 -10.57 1.66
CA THR A 210 0.11 -9.16 1.48
C THR A 210 0.50 -8.37 2.71
N TRP A 211 1.35 -7.36 2.55
CA TRP A 211 1.90 -6.55 3.65
C TRP A 211 2.56 -7.38 4.76
N GLY A 212 3.10 -8.55 4.40
CA GLY A 212 3.64 -9.50 5.35
C GLY A 212 4.92 -9.04 6.04
N ALA A 213 5.64 -8.06 5.48
CA ALA A 213 6.80 -7.46 6.15
C ALA A 213 6.46 -6.79 7.48
N ALA A 214 5.20 -6.34 7.65
CA ALA A 214 4.70 -5.85 8.94
C ALA A 214 4.76 -6.93 10.05
N SER A 215 4.94 -8.20 9.69
CA SER A 215 5.07 -9.30 10.66
C SER A 215 6.35 -9.24 11.49
N ILE A 216 7.29 -8.35 11.17
CA ILE A 216 8.50 -8.07 11.97
C ILE A 216 8.18 -7.74 13.43
N VAL A 217 7.00 -7.16 13.72
CA VAL A 217 6.57 -6.85 15.10
C VAL A 217 6.19 -8.07 15.92
N TYR A 218 6.05 -9.26 15.30
CA TYR A 218 5.78 -10.51 16.00
C TYR A 218 7.07 -11.28 16.23
N GLU A 219 7.95 -10.70 17.04
CA GLU A 219 9.32 -11.15 17.28
C GLU A 219 9.43 -12.61 17.72
N LYS A 220 8.40 -13.18 18.34
CA LYS A 220 8.36 -14.60 18.72
C LYS A 220 8.68 -15.55 17.56
N LEU A 221 8.28 -15.22 16.34
CA LEU A 221 8.61 -16.03 15.16
C LEU A 221 10.12 -16.05 14.87
N LEU A 222 10.78 -14.91 15.07
CA LEU A 222 12.24 -14.77 14.93
C LEU A 222 12.96 -15.45 16.10
N GLU A 223 12.46 -15.27 17.32
CA GLU A 223 12.97 -15.93 18.53
C GLU A 223 12.96 -17.46 18.39
N ASP A 224 11.82 -18.03 17.99
CA ASP A 224 11.65 -19.48 17.80
C ASP A 224 12.62 -20.02 16.73
N LEU A 225 12.84 -19.26 15.64
CA LEU A 225 13.79 -19.64 14.59
C LEU A 225 15.24 -19.53 15.06
N ALA A 226 15.61 -18.41 15.68
CA ALA A 226 16.96 -18.15 16.18
C ALA A 226 17.38 -19.19 17.22
N ASN A 227 16.47 -19.56 18.13
CA ASN A 227 16.67 -20.63 19.10
C ASN A 227 16.82 -22.00 18.45
N LYS A 228 16.03 -22.28 17.39
CA LYS A 228 16.12 -23.54 16.65
C LYS A 228 17.44 -23.69 15.89
N LEU A 229 17.95 -22.61 15.32
CA LEU A 229 19.19 -22.59 14.53
C LEU A 229 20.43 -22.31 15.38
N ASP A 230 20.23 -21.91 16.62
CA ASP A 230 21.26 -21.51 17.58
C ASP A 230 22.18 -20.40 17.04
N CYS A 231 21.58 -19.32 16.51
CA CYS A 231 22.31 -18.18 15.97
C CYS A 231 21.46 -16.91 15.88
N ASP A 232 22.12 -15.78 15.65
CA ASP A 232 21.49 -14.54 15.21
C ASP A 232 20.92 -14.69 13.79
N LEU A 233 20.02 -13.78 13.41
CA LEU A 233 19.36 -13.80 12.10
C LEU A 233 19.56 -12.47 11.37
N TYR A 234 19.99 -12.51 10.11
CA TYR A 234 19.87 -11.37 9.21
C TYR A 234 18.43 -11.25 8.71
N LEU A 235 17.91 -10.02 8.70
CA LEU A 235 16.61 -9.67 8.14
C LEU A 235 16.81 -8.70 6.96
N LEU A 236 16.22 -9.02 5.82
CA LEU A 236 16.34 -8.29 4.57
C LEU A 236 14.95 -7.73 4.20
N PRO A 237 14.63 -6.50 4.66
CA PRO A 237 13.35 -5.85 4.40
C PRO A 237 13.34 -5.22 2.99
N SER A 238 13.32 -6.06 1.96
CA SER A 238 13.34 -5.62 0.56
C SER A 238 11.97 -5.16 0.06
N SER A 239 10.90 -5.88 0.41
CA SER A 239 9.56 -5.72 -0.16
C SER A 239 8.49 -5.48 0.91
N LEU A 240 7.35 -4.90 0.54
CA LEU A 240 6.20 -4.72 1.44
C LEU A 240 5.61 -6.07 1.93
N ASP A 241 5.77 -7.14 1.16
CA ASP A 241 5.03 -8.40 1.35
C ASP A 241 5.77 -9.44 2.18
N GLU A 242 7.10 -9.37 2.27
CA GLU A 242 7.88 -10.25 3.12
C GLU A 242 9.22 -9.65 3.53
N ILE A 243 9.78 -10.22 4.58
CA ILE A 243 11.18 -10.01 4.97
C ILE A 243 11.90 -11.33 4.77
N ILE A 244 12.97 -11.31 3.98
CA ILE A 244 13.84 -12.48 3.84
C ILE A 244 14.70 -12.61 5.09
N VAL A 245 14.79 -13.83 5.62
CA VAL A 245 15.52 -14.14 6.85
C VAL A 245 16.60 -15.17 6.55
N LEU A 246 17.84 -14.87 6.94
CA LEU A 246 19.01 -15.74 6.76
C LEU A 246 19.71 -15.96 8.11
N PRO A 247 20.12 -17.19 8.46
CA PRO A 247 20.93 -17.41 9.65
C PRO A 247 22.34 -16.85 9.48
N THR A 248 22.92 -16.39 10.60
CA THR A 248 24.30 -15.86 10.63
C THR A 248 25.36 -16.96 10.66
N ASN A 249 25.04 -18.15 11.17
CA ASN A 249 25.98 -19.26 11.36
C ASN A 249 26.18 -20.16 10.12
N LEU A 250 26.08 -19.59 8.91
CA LEU A 250 26.29 -20.35 7.69
C LEU A 250 27.76 -20.77 7.53
N PRO A 251 28.06 -22.01 7.06
CA PRO A 251 29.43 -22.47 6.89
C PRO A 251 30.28 -21.46 6.10
N GLU A 252 31.50 -21.24 6.58
CA GLU A 252 32.45 -20.12 6.37
C GLU A 252 32.80 -19.67 4.92
N THR A 253 32.06 -20.07 3.89
CA THR A 253 32.44 -19.78 2.50
C THR A 253 31.55 -18.84 1.69
N LYS A 254 30.41 -18.30 2.17
CA LYS A 254 29.60 -17.44 1.28
C LYS A 254 28.89 -16.21 1.84
N ILE A 255 28.61 -16.07 3.13
CA ILE A 255 27.72 -14.99 3.59
C ILE A 255 28.30 -14.35 4.85
N ASN A 256 28.81 -13.13 4.72
CA ASN A 256 29.19 -12.23 5.82
C ASN A 256 28.37 -10.93 5.71
N ASP A 257 28.52 -10.01 6.66
CA ASP A 257 27.77 -8.75 6.70
C ASP A 257 27.80 -7.99 5.36
N GLU A 258 28.97 -7.87 4.73
CA GLU A 258 29.12 -7.19 3.45
C GLU A 258 28.42 -7.93 2.31
N THR A 259 28.56 -9.26 2.25
CA THR A 259 27.87 -10.04 1.22
C THR A 259 26.34 -9.92 1.36
N VAL A 260 25.78 -9.93 2.58
CA VAL A 260 24.33 -9.77 2.78
C VAL A 260 23.86 -8.38 2.36
N LYS A 261 24.61 -7.33 2.72
CA LYS A 261 24.33 -5.96 2.29
C LYS A 261 24.34 -5.84 0.76
N GLU A 262 25.30 -6.48 0.09
CA GLU A 262 25.37 -6.53 -1.38
C GLU A 262 24.18 -7.29 -1.98
N LEU A 263 23.82 -8.45 -1.42
CA LEU A 263 22.68 -9.25 -1.88
C LEU A 263 21.36 -8.50 -1.75
N LEU A 264 21.11 -7.80 -0.65
CA LEU A 264 19.91 -6.98 -0.46
C LEU A 264 19.86 -5.87 -1.52
N LYS A 265 20.94 -5.11 -1.68
CA LYS A 265 21.00 -4.01 -2.67
C LYS A 265 20.83 -4.51 -4.10
N ALA A 266 21.44 -5.64 -4.45
CA ALA A 266 21.28 -6.26 -5.76
C ALA A 266 19.83 -6.71 -5.99
N GLY A 267 19.23 -7.42 -5.02
CA GLY A 267 17.85 -7.88 -5.08
C GLY A 267 16.85 -6.72 -5.22
N ASN A 268 17.02 -5.65 -4.43
CA ASN A 268 16.22 -4.44 -4.51
C ASN A 268 16.28 -3.80 -5.91
N LYS A 269 17.48 -3.72 -6.50
CA LYS A 269 17.66 -3.13 -7.82
C LYS A 269 17.09 -3.98 -8.96
N GLU A 270 17.18 -5.30 -8.85
CA GLU A 270 16.83 -6.22 -9.94
C GLU A 270 15.36 -6.64 -9.93
N SER A 271 14.76 -6.78 -8.75
CA SER A 271 13.48 -7.48 -8.59
C SER A 271 12.40 -6.70 -7.86
N ILE A 272 12.73 -5.57 -7.24
CA ILE A 272 11.76 -4.80 -6.45
C ILE A 272 11.39 -3.53 -7.19
N THR A 273 10.08 -3.30 -7.35
CA THR A 273 9.58 -2.06 -7.93
C THR A 273 9.69 -0.92 -6.91
N GLU A 274 9.73 0.33 -7.39
CA GLU A 274 9.72 1.49 -6.48
C GLU A 274 8.52 1.46 -5.53
N GLU A 275 7.39 0.90 -5.98
CA GLU A 275 6.13 0.80 -5.25
C GLU A 275 6.21 -0.19 -4.08
N GLU A 276 7.06 -1.22 -4.19
CA GLU A 276 7.21 -2.29 -3.19
C GLU A 276 8.44 -2.12 -2.29
N TRP A 277 9.37 -1.24 -2.65
CA TRP A 277 10.66 -1.11 -1.96
C TRP A 277 10.51 -0.66 -0.50
N LEU A 278 11.23 -1.33 0.42
CA LEU A 278 11.26 -1.02 1.85
C LEU A 278 12.58 -0.39 2.30
N SER A 279 13.70 -1.13 2.30
CA SER A 279 15.00 -0.57 2.71
C SER A 279 16.18 -1.27 2.03
N ASP A 280 17.29 -0.53 1.93
CA ASP A 280 18.61 -1.05 1.55
C ASP A 280 19.47 -1.39 2.78
N ASN A 281 18.93 -1.22 3.99
CA ASN A 281 19.58 -1.58 5.24
C ASN A 281 19.24 -3.03 5.60
N VAL A 282 20.27 -3.81 5.91
CA VAL A 282 20.11 -5.15 6.51
C VAL A 282 19.88 -4.97 7.99
N TYR A 283 18.94 -5.71 8.57
CA TYR A 283 18.78 -5.77 10.02
C TYR A 283 19.35 -7.06 10.58
N ILE A 284 19.59 -7.07 11.88
CA ILE A 284 20.01 -8.24 12.63
C ILE A 284 19.09 -8.42 13.84
N TYR A 285 18.51 -9.61 13.96
CA TYR A 285 17.89 -10.06 15.20
C TYR A 285 18.95 -10.78 16.04
N ARG A 286 19.18 -10.26 17.24
CA ARG A 286 20.15 -10.80 18.20
C ARG A 286 19.45 -11.77 19.14
N LYS A 287 19.82 -13.06 19.07
CA LYS A 287 19.16 -14.14 19.82
C LYS A 287 19.21 -13.89 21.32
N ASP A 288 20.39 -13.54 21.83
CA ASP A 288 20.63 -13.41 23.28
C ASP A 288 20.07 -12.11 23.87
N GLU A 289 19.91 -11.08 23.03
CA GLU A 289 19.42 -9.76 23.46
C GLU A 289 17.91 -9.58 23.21
N HIS A 290 17.29 -10.47 22.43
CA HIS A 290 15.89 -10.38 22.00
C HIS A 290 15.54 -9.02 21.39
N LEU A 291 16.39 -8.52 20.49
CA LEU A 291 16.20 -7.22 19.84
C LEU A 291 16.60 -7.24 18.37
N ILE A 292 16.04 -6.28 17.62
CA ILE A 292 16.32 -6.05 16.21
C ILE A 292 17.03 -4.71 16.06
N ASP A 293 18.18 -4.71 15.38
CA ASP A 293 18.97 -3.52 15.06
C ASP A 293 19.31 -3.44 13.58
N ILE A 294 19.68 -2.26 13.11
CA ILE A 294 20.32 -2.10 11.79
C ILE A 294 21.75 -2.64 11.87
N LEU A 295 22.08 -3.57 10.96
CA LEU A 295 23.43 -4.10 10.80
C LEU A 295 24.37 -2.99 10.34
N GLN A 296 25.34 -2.64 11.19
CA GLN A 296 26.34 -1.60 10.93
C GLN A 296 27.32 -2.01 9.84
#